data_AF-X0V845-F1
#
_entry.id   AF-X0V845-F1
#
_cell.length_a   1.000
_cell.length_b   1.000
_cell.length_c   1.000
_cell.angle_alpha   90.00
_cell.angle_beta   90.00
_cell.angle_gamma   90.00
#
_symmetry.space_group_name_H-M   'P 1'
#
loop_
_entity.id
_entity.type
_entity.pdbx_description
1 polymer ?
#
loop_
_entity_poly.entity_id
_entity_poly.type
_entity_poly.pdbx_seq_one_letter_code
_entity_poly.pdbx_strand_id
1 'polypeptide(L)'
;MKKRIDKIYEIMELEIQVNIENLAKRFNVSEITIRRDLKKLEKRGLATSILHGATINRESTFRIPYAERIKKNIYEKKIIARKALSYIKPEETIVICSGTTTYQLAKLIRSNGMKIRVFTNALDSAMELTYSDNITTIMAGGIITDAYTVEINKGNNIDSRTGPIDKMFIGGDG
;
A
#
# COMPACT_ATOMS: atom_id res chain seq x y z
N MET A 1 -24.29 10.55 -20.72
CA MET A 1 -25.10 9.53 -20.01
C MET A 1 -24.16 8.57 -19.28
N LYS A 2 -24.18 8.53 -17.93
CA LYS A 2 -23.42 7.52 -17.16
C LYS A 2 -24.04 6.13 -17.36
N LYS A 3 -23.21 5.10 -17.59
CA LYS A 3 -23.68 3.72 -17.86
C LYS A 3 -24.14 3.08 -16.55
N ARG A 4 -25.06 2.10 -16.61
CA ARG A 4 -25.60 1.38 -15.43
C ARG A 4 -24.52 0.84 -14.50
N ILE A 5 -23.42 0.34 -15.06
CA ILE A 5 -22.26 -0.17 -14.31
C ILE A 5 -21.65 0.92 -13.40
N ASP A 6 -21.53 2.15 -13.89
CA ASP A 6 -20.96 3.27 -13.14
C ASP A 6 -21.87 3.62 -11.95
N LYS A 7 -23.19 3.56 -12.13
CA LYS A 7 -24.16 3.78 -11.04
C LYS A 7 -24.18 2.65 -10.02
N ILE A 8 -23.99 1.40 -10.44
CA ILE A 8 -23.86 0.26 -9.51
C ILE A 8 -22.61 0.46 -8.65
N TYR A 9 -21.51 0.90 -9.26
CA TYR A 9 -20.27 1.20 -8.55
C TYR A 9 -20.45 2.34 -7.52
N GLU A 10 -21.08 3.46 -7.89
CA GLU A 10 -21.39 4.56 -6.95
C GLU A 10 -22.25 4.10 -5.76
N ILE A 11 -23.19 3.18 -5.96
CA ILE A 11 -23.99 2.61 -4.86
C ILE A 11 -23.10 1.75 -3.95
N MET A 12 -22.20 0.96 -4.52
CA MET A 12 -21.22 0.15 -3.77
C MET A 12 -20.17 0.98 -3.03
N GLU A 13 -19.93 2.23 -3.44
CA GLU A 13 -19.07 3.17 -2.69
C GLU A 13 -19.76 3.65 -1.41
N LEU A 14 -21.09 3.76 -1.42
CA LEU A 14 -21.90 4.17 -0.26
C LEU A 14 -22.30 2.99 0.63
N GLU A 15 -22.55 1.82 0.03
CA GLU A 15 -23.02 0.61 0.70
C GLU A 15 -21.92 -0.46 0.66
N ILE A 16 -21.43 -0.91 1.83
CA ILE A 16 -20.35 -1.91 1.96
C ILE A 16 -20.64 -3.19 1.16
N GLN A 17 -21.92 -3.57 1.13
CA GLN A 17 -22.40 -4.78 0.49
C GLN A 17 -23.70 -4.47 -0.24
N VAL A 18 -23.79 -4.90 -1.50
CA VAL A 18 -25.01 -4.75 -2.30
C VAL A 18 -25.62 -6.12 -2.58
N ASN A 19 -26.95 -6.19 -2.48
CA ASN A 19 -27.73 -7.37 -2.83
C ASN A 19 -28.16 -7.32 -4.31
N ILE A 20 -27.98 -8.42 -5.03
CA ILE A 20 -28.29 -8.53 -6.46
C ILE A 20 -29.78 -8.31 -6.75
N GLU A 21 -30.66 -8.83 -5.90
CA GLU A 21 -32.12 -8.69 -6.03
C GLU A 21 -32.55 -7.21 -5.87
N ASN A 22 -31.96 -6.51 -4.90
CA ASN A 22 -32.22 -5.08 -4.67
C ASN A 22 -31.74 -4.23 -5.86
N LEU A 23 -30.56 -4.53 -6.41
CA LEU A 23 -30.06 -3.86 -7.61
C LEU A 23 -30.92 -4.16 -8.84
N ALA A 24 -31.37 -5.41 -9.01
CA ALA A 24 -32.25 -5.83 -10.09
C ALA A 24 -33.57 -5.03 -10.07
N LYS A 25 -34.20 -4.92 -8.88
CA LYS A 25 -35.38 -4.08 -8.65
C LYS A 25 -35.10 -2.60 -8.91
N ARG A 26 -34.02 -2.05 -8.36
CA ARG A 26 -33.67 -0.61 -8.48
C ARG A 26 -33.38 -0.17 -9.92
N PHE A 27 -32.76 -1.02 -10.71
CA PHE A 27 -32.43 -0.72 -12.11
C PHE A 27 -33.44 -1.28 -13.12
N ASN A 28 -34.50 -1.95 -12.64
CA ASN A 28 -35.52 -2.62 -13.45
C ASN A 28 -34.92 -3.56 -14.51
N VAL A 29 -34.04 -4.47 -14.07
CA VAL A 29 -33.36 -5.45 -14.92
C VAL A 29 -33.34 -6.83 -14.25
N SER A 30 -33.08 -7.89 -15.01
CA SER A 30 -32.91 -9.23 -14.43
C SER A 30 -31.66 -9.34 -13.56
N GLU A 31 -31.68 -10.23 -12.55
CA GLU A 31 -30.51 -10.55 -11.74
C GLU A 31 -29.31 -11.02 -12.58
N ILE A 32 -29.56 -11.74 -13.68
CA ILE A 32 -28.52 -12.18 -14.62
C ILE A 32 -27.79 -10.98 -15.24
N THR A 33 -28.52 -9.88 -15.50
CA THR A 33 -27.93 -8.63 -15.99
C THR A 33 -27.04 -7.99 -14.93
N ILE A 34 -27.50 -7.93 -13.68
CA ILE A 34 -26.70 -7.42 -12.55
C ILE A 34 -25.45 -8.27 -12.33
N ARG A 35 -25.57 -9.61 -12.31
CA ARG A 35 -24.43 -10.53 -12.19
C ARG A 35 -23.40 -10.32 -13.29
N ARG A 36 -23.85 -10.06 -14.52
CA ARG A 36 -22.94 -9.75 -15.65
C ARG A 36 -22.22 -8.42 -15.47
N ASP A 37 -22.89 -7.42 -14.92
CA ASP A 37 -22.30 -6.10 -14.67
C ASP A 37 -21.35 -6.13 -13.47
N LEU A 38 -21.70 -6.84 -12.39
CA LEU A 38 -20.80 -7.09 -11.26
C LEU A 38 -19.55 -7.88 -11.70
N LYS A 39 -19.69 -8.90 -12.56
CA LYS A 39 -18.54 -9.60 -13.16
C LYS A 39 -17.61 -8.67 -13.95
N LYS A 40 -18.12 -7.59 -14.54
CA LYS A 40 -17.26 -6.59 -15.22
C LYS A 40 -16.50 -5.72 -14.21
N LEU A 41 -17.11 -5.41 -13.07
CA LEU A 41 -16.44 -4.70 -11.98
C LEU A 41 -15.38 -5.59 -11.31
N GLU A 42 -15.68 -6.88 -11.14
CA GLU A 42 -14.75 -7.89 -10.62
C GLU A 42 -13.55 -8.11 -11.54
N LYS A 43 -13.77 -8.19 -12.88
CA LYS A 43 -12.67 -8.19 -13.86
C LYS A 43 -11.80 -6.92 -13.83
N ARG A 44 -12.32 -5.81 -13.29
CA ARG A 44 -11.57 -4.57 -13.08
C ARG A 44 -10.96 -4.48 -11.68
N GLY A 45 -11.11 -5.51 -10.85
CA GLY A 45 -10.64 -5.53 -9.46
C GLY A 45 -11.45 -4.64 -8.50
N LEU A 46 -12.56 -4.03 -8.94
CA LEU A 46 -13.32 -3.03 -8.17
C LEU A 46 -14.33 -3.66 -7.19
N ALA A 47 -14.69 -4.92 -7.39
CA ALA A 47 -15.69 -5.63 -6.59
C ALA A 47 -15.34 -7.12 -6.49
N THR A 48 -15.81 -7.77 -5.43
CA THR A 48 -15.76 -9.24 -5.29
C THR A 48 -17.18 -9.78 -5.17
N SER A 49 -17.49 -10.81 -5.97
CA SER A 49 -18.77 -11.50 -5.92
C SER A 49 -18.87 -12.35 -4.65
N ILE A 50 -20.02 -12.28 -3.95
CA ILE A 50 -20.36 -13.12 -2.79
C ILE A 50 -21.70 -13.82 -3.03
N LEU A 51 -22.05 -14.79 -2.19
CA LEU A 51 -23.15 -15.74 -2.42
C LEU A 51 -24.50 -15.08 -2.83
N HIS A 52 -24.81 -13.90 -2.29
CA HIS A 52 -26.07 -13.16 -2.57
C HIS A 52 -25.86 -11.71 -3.03
N GLY A 53 -24.66 -11.35 -3.47
CA GLY A 53 -24.31 -9.95 -3.65
C GLY A 53 -22.93 -9.71 -4.23
N ALA A 54 -22.47 -8.47 -4.09
CA ALA A 54 -21.07 -8.14 -4.24
C ALA A 54 -20.66 -7.17 -3.13
N THR A 55 -19.40 -7.25 -2.72
CA THR A 55 -18.76 -6.26 -1.85
C THR A 55 -17.77 -5.45 -2.68
N ILE A 56 -17.60 -4.19 -2.33
CA ILE A 56 -16.53 -3.38 -2.92
C ILE A 56 -15.18 -3.90 -2.42
N ASN A 57 -14.20 -3.98 -3.32
CA ASN A 57 -12.82 -4.22 -2.92
C ASN A 57 -12.27 -2.90 -2.38
N ARG A 58 -12.40 -2.67 -1.07
CA ARG A 58 -11.91 -1.42 -0.44
C ARG A 58 -10.40 -1.24 -0.58
N GLU A 59 -9.65 -2.32 -0.82
CA GLU A 59 -8.22 -2.24 -1.08
C GLU A 59 -7.90 -1.59 -2.44
N SER A 60 -8.75 -1.77 -3.46
CA SER A 60 -8.51 -1.25 -4.82
C SER A 60 -9.19 0.10 -5.11
N THR A 61 -10.18 0.50 -4.32
CA THR A 61 -11.10 1.62 -4.66
C THR A 61 -10.86 2.90 -3.86
N PHE A 62 -10.24 2.82 -2.67
CA PHE A 62 -10.01 4.01 -1.82
C PHE A 62 -8.54 4.42 -1.65
N ARG A 63 -7.59 3.57 -2.07
CA ARG A 63 -6.18 3.94 -2.00
C ARG A 63 -5.80 4.66 -3.27
N ILE A 64 -5.56 5.97 -3.16
CA ILE A 64 -4.81 6.73 -4.16
C ILE A 64 -3.62 5.86 -4.62
N PRO A 65 -3.46 5.60 -5.92
CA PRO A 65 -2.38 4.75 -6.42
C PRO A 65 -1.04 5.17 -5.85
N TYR A 66 -0.12 4.23 -5.60
CA TYR A 66 1.19 4.57 -5.05
C TYR A 66 1.90 5.66 -5.86
N ALA A 67 1.83 5.59 -7.19
CA ALA A 67 2.39 6.57 -8.11
C ALA A 67 1.81 7.99 -7.95
N GLU A 68 0.60 8.12 -7.42
CA GLU A 68 -0.02 9.39 -7.06
C GLU A 68 0.33 9.79 -5.62
N ARG A 69 0.27 8.85 -4.66
CA ARG A 69 0.64 9.11 -3.27
C ARG A 69 2.08 9.62 -3.17
N ILE A 70 3.00 9.09 -3.96
CA ILE A 70 4.41 9.49 -3.91
C ILE A 70 4.62 10.96 -4.31
N LYS A 71 3.72 11.51 -5.14
CA LYS A 71 3.74 12.89 -5.61
C LYS A 71 2.94 13.83 -4.68
N LYS A 72 1.89 13.31 -4.04
CA LYS A 72 1.02 14.08 -3.14
C LYS A 72 1.72 14.42 -1.83
N ASN A 73 1.53 15.65 -1.36
CA ASN A 73 2.04 16.18 -0.09
C ASN A 73 3.56 15.97 0.07
N ILE A 74 4.32 16.12 -1.02
CA ILE A 74 5.76 15.81 -1.02
C ILE A 74 6.54 16.72 -0.07
N TYR A 75 6.11 17.97 0.09
CA TYR A 75 6.75 18.93 0.96
C TYR A 75 6.60 18.54 2.43
N GLU A 76 5.39 18.20 2.84
CA GLU A 76 5.04 17.74 4.19
C GLU A 76 5.78 16.44 4.51
N LYS A 77 5.80 15.49 3.57
CA LYS A 77 6.54 14.24 3.73
C LYS A 77 8.04 14.46 3.92
N LYS A 78 8.63 15.41 3.20
CA LYS A 78 10.04 15.79 3.40
C LYS A 78 10.28 16.42 4.77
N ILE A 79 9.35 17.21 5.30
CA ILE A 79 9.45 17.76 6.66
C ILE A 79 9.42 16.63 7.70
N ILE A 80 8.45 15.71 7.59
CA ILE A 80 8.35 14.54 8.48
C ILE A 80 9.62 13.70 8.39
N ALA A 81 10.11 13.43 7.19
CA ALA A 81 11.32 12.66 6.96
C ALA A 81 12.57 13.32 7.55
N ARG A 82 12.72 14.65 7.44
CA ARG A 82 13.83 15.37 8.09
C ARG A 82 13.77 15.27 9.60
N LYS A 83 12.57 15.38 10.18
CA LYS A 83 12.38 15.23 11.62
C LYS A 83 12.71 13.80 12.06
N ALA A 84 12.25 12.79 11.32
CA ALA A 84 12.57 11.39 11.55
C ALA A 84 14.09 11.13 11.49
N LEU A 85 14.78 11.69 10.49
CA LEU A 85 16.24 11.58 10.34
C LEU A 85 16.99 12.08 11.58
N SER A 86 16.51 13.14 12.24
CA SER A 86 17.15 13.69 13.45
C SER A 86 17.17 12.74 14.65
N TYR A 87 16.37 11.67 14.61
CA TYR A 87 16.35 10.64 15.65
C TYR A 87 17.28 9.46 15.37
N ILE A 88 17.83 9.36 14.16
CA ILE A 88 18.69 8.25 13.75
C ILE A 88 20.14 8.59 14.11
N LYS A 89 20.85 7.65 14.72
CA LYS A 89 22.27 7.79 15.04
C LYS A 89 23.12 6.85 14.17
N PRO A 90 24.41 7.18 13.96
CA PRO A 90 25.33 6.27 13.30
C PRO A 90 25.36 4.91 13.99
N GLU A 91 25.57 3.88 13.19
CA GLU A 91 25.70 2.46 13.56
C GLU A 91 24.43 1.81 14.12
N GLU A 92 23.30 2.52 14.15
CA GLU A 92 22.00 1.95 14.51
C GLU A 92 21.47 1.01 13.43
N THR A 93 20.68 0.04 13.88
CA THR A 93 19.84 -0.81 13.05
C THR A 93 18.40 -0.30 13.12
N ILE A 94 17.90 0.19 12.00
CA ILE A 94 16.54 0.73 11.91
C ILE A 94 15.66 -0.11 10.99
N VAL A 95 14.36 -0.05 11.22
CA VAL A 95 13.34 -0.58 10.31
C VAL A 95 12.67 0.56 9.57
N ILE A 96 12.55 0.45 8.24
CA ILE A 96 11.76 1.34 7.39
C ILE A 96 10.67 0.49 6.73
N CYS A 97 9.41 0.76 7.04
CA CYS A 97 8.29 0.08 6.38
C CYS A 97 7.90 0.75 5.07
N SER A 98 7.16 -0.01 4.23
CA SER A 98 6.55 0.54 3.02
C SER A 98 5.68 1.76 3.31
N GLY A 99 5.82 2.78 2.46
CA GLY A 99 5.12 4.04 2.61
C GLY A 99 5.78 5.17 1.84
N THR A 100 4.96 6.07 1.29
CA THR A 100 5.52 7.21 0.51
C THR A 100 6.22 8.25 1.38
N THR A 101 5.90 8.32 2.67
CA THR A 101 6.59 9.18 3.65
C THR A 101 7.91 8.56 4.10
N THR A 102 7.91 7.27 4.41
CA THR A 102 9.10 6.51 4.80
C THR A 102 10.09 6.38 3.64
N TYR A 103 9.62 6.34 2.39
CA TYR A 103 10.47 6.44 1.21
C TYR A 103 11.23 7.79 1.13
N GLN A 104 10.62 8.91 1.55
CA GLN A 104 11.36 10.18 1.66
C GLN A 104 12.45 10.13 2.73
N LEU A 105 12.23 9.39 3.82
CA LEU A 105 13.27 9.15 4.83
C LEU A 105 14.43 8.34 4.25
N ALA A 106 14.15 7.27 3.50
CA ALA A 106 15.19 6.47 2.84
C ALA A 106 16.09 7.33 1.92
N LYS A 107 15.49 8.24 1.14
CA LYS A 107 16.23 9.21 0.31
C LYS A 107 17.16 10.11 1.12
N LEU A 108 16.67 10.63 2.24
CA LEU A 108 17.46 11.52 3.09
C LEU A 108 18.60 10.78 3.79
N ILE A 109 18.36 9.55 4.25
CA ILE A 109 19.38 8.69 4.85
C ILE A 109 20.50 8.44 3.84
N ARG A 110 20.16 8.00 2.62
CA ARG A 110 21.12 7.79 1.53
C ARG A 110 21.98 9.03 1.29
N SER A 111 21.36 10.21 1.24
CA SER A 111 22.06 11.47 0.99
C SER A 111 22.83 12.04 2.19
N ASN A 112 22.61 11.54 3.41
CA ASN A 112 23.29 12.03 4.61
C ASN A 112 24.67 11.38 4.81
N GLY A 113 24.92 10.22 4.19
CA GLY A 113 26.21 9.52 4.26
C GLY A 113 26.47 8.79 5.58
N MET A 114 25.47 8.71 6.47
CA MET A 114 25.55 8.03 7.76
C MET A 114 25.74 6.52 7.57
N LYS A 115 26.66 5.93 8.33
CA LYS A 115 26.84 4.48 8.39
C LYS A 115 25.74 3.87 9.27
N ILE A 116 24.81 3.11 8.69
CA ILE A 116 23.71 2.46 9.44
C ILE A 116 23.30 1.13 8.79
N ARG A 117 22.48 0.36 9.51
CA ARG A 117 21.83 -0.85 8.99
C ARG A 117 20.33 -0.58 8.84
N VAL A 118 19.76 -0.91 7.70
CA VAL A 118 18.33 -0.69 7.43
C VAL A 118 17.66 -2.00 7.07
N PHE A 119 16.68 -2.41 7.86
CA PHE A 119 15.74 -3.46 7.50
C PHE A 119 14.50 -2.86 6.84
N THR A 120 14.06 -3.39 5.70
CA THR A 120 12.89 -2.87 4.99
C THR A 120 12.10 -3.96 4.29
N ASN A 121 10.78 -3.82 4.28
CA ASN A 121 9.88 -4.61 3.42
C ASN A 121 9.41 -3.82 2.19
N ALA A 122 10.00 -2.67 1.92
CA ALA A 122 9.66 -1.78 0.82
C ALA A 122 10.75 -1.86 -0.25
N LEU A 123 10.41 -2.43 -1.42
CA LEU A 123 11.34 -2.63 -2.54
C LEU A 123 11.92 -1.31 -3.05
N ASP A 124 11.11 -0.27 -3.11
CA ASP A 124 11.52 1.09 -3.50
C ASP A 124 12.59 1.67 -2.57
N SER A 125 12.39 1.53 -1.27
CA SER A 125 13.31 2.01 -0.24
C SER A 125 14.57 1.15 -0.21
N ALA A 126 14.44 -0.16 -0.40
CA ALA A 126 15.59 -1.05 -0.53
C ALA A 126 16.47 -0.62 -1.71
N MET A 127 15.90 -0.47 -2.90
CA MET A 127 16.62 -0.03 -4.09
C MET A 127 17.27 1.33 -3.89
N GLU A 128 16.57 2.30 -3.29
CA GLU A 128 17.13 3.63 -3.01
C GLU A 128 18.38 3.56 -2.11
N LEU A 129 18.34 2.73 -1.07
CA LEU A 129 19.41 2.64 -0.08
C LEU A 129 20.65 1.91 -0.62
N THR A 130 20.50 1.04 -1.63
CA THR A 130 21.65 0.35 -2.26
C THR A 130 22.60 1.27 -3.02
N TYR A 131 22.21 2.52 -3.29
CA TYR A 131 23.09 3.53 -3.90
C TYR A 131 24.09 4.15 -2.91
N SER A 132 24.25 3.60 -1.70
CA SER A 132 25.20 4.07 -0.69
C SER A 132 25.96 2.91 -0.06
N ASP A 133 27.29 2.95 -0.13
CA ASP A 133 28.16 1.92 0.46
C ASP A 133 28.18 1.96 2.00
N ASN A 134 27.75 3.08 2.60
CA ASN A 134 27.70 3.24 4.05
C ASN A 134 26.47 2.56 4.67
N ILE A 135 25.51 2.13 3.86
CA ILE A 135 24.23 1.61 4.34
C ILE A 135 24.16 0.11 4.07
N THR A 136 24.12 -0.69 5.14
CA THR A 136 23.79 -2.11 5.00
C THR A 136 22.28 -2.25 4.87
N THR A 137 21.80 -2.57 3.67
CA THR A 137 20.36 -2.76 3.41
C THR A 137 19.99 -4.24 3.52
N ILE A 138 19.05 -4.55 4.40
CA ILE A 138 18.49 -5.89 4.61
C ILE A 138 17.03 -5.84 4.16
N MET A 139 16.71 -6.56 3.10
CA MET A 139 15.35 -6.60 2.56
C MET A 139 14.62 -7.85 3.05
N ALA A 140 13.40 -7.68 3.54
CA ALA A 140 12.51 -8.79 3.83
C ALA A 140 12.14 -9.52 2.52
N GLY A 141 12.22 -10.85 2.53
CA GLY A 141 11.76 -11.68 1.43
C GLY A 141 10.26 -11.99 1.52
N GLY A 142 9.62 -12.28 0.38
CA GLY A 142 8.18 -12.57 0.35
C GLY A 142 7.56 -12.33 -1.03
N ILE A 143 6.26 -12.10 -1.05
CA ILE A 143 5.49 -11.81 -2.27
C ILE A 143 5.44 -10.30 -2.45
N ILE A 144 5.80 -9.80 -3.63
CA ILE A 144 5.65 -8.38 -3.96
C ILE A 144 4.17 -8.13 -4.26
N THR A 145 3.56 -7.27 -3.47
CA THR A 145 2.18 -6.81 -3.64
C THR A 145 2.15 -5.40 -4.23
N ASP A 146 0.96 -4.80 -4.30
CA ASP A 146 0.81 -3.41 -4.70
C ASP A 146 1.72 -2.46 -3.91
N ALA A 147 2.11 -1.36 -4.56
CA ALA A 147 2.86 -0.26 -3.95
C ALA A 147 4.29 -0.62 -3.47
N TYR A 148 4.99 -1.53 -4.16
CA TYR A 148 6.38 -1.95 -3.84
C TYR A 148 6.53 -2.60 -2.47
N THR A 149 5.44 -3.06 -1.86
CA THR A 149 5.47 -3.71 -0.55
C THR A 149 5.72 -5.19 -0.72
N VAL A 150 6.58 -5.76 0.12
CA VAL A 150 6.72 -7.20 0.26
C VAL A 150 5.83 -7.66 1.41
N GLU A 151 4.83 -8.46 1.08
CA GLU A 151 4.05 -9.18 2.07
C GLU A 151 4.89 -10.31 2.64
N ILE A 152 4.98 -10.31 3.97
CA ILE A 152 5.79 -11.25 4.72
C ILE A 152 4.85 -12.34 5.23
N ASN A 153 4.95 -13.55 4.66
CA ASN A 153 4.23 -14.71 5.18
C ASN A 153 4.67 -15.02 6.61
N LYS A 154 3.76 -15.55 7.44
CA LYS A 154 4.06 -16.10 8.77
C LYS A 154 5.17 -17.18 8.64
N GLY A 155 6.42 -16.80 8.90
CA GLY A 155 7.60 -17.66 8.73
C GLY A 155 8.83 -16.96 8.17
N ASN A 156 8.67 -15.90 7.36
CA ASN A 156 9.79 -15.07 6.87
C ASN A 156 10.10 -13.97 7.87
N ASN A 157 10.42 -14.39 9.09
CA ASN A 157 10.72 -13.46 10.17
C ASN A 157 12.03 -12.74 9.87
N ILE A 158 12.10 -11.48 10.28
CA ILE A 158 13.32 -10.83 10.81
C ILE A 158 14.24 -11.94 11.33
N ASP A 159 15.22 -12.37 10.52
CA ASP A 159 16.09 -13.49 10.91
C ASP A 159 17.34 -12.93 11.61
N SER A 160 18.25 -13.80 12.03
CA SER A 160 19.51 -13.42 12.68
C SER A 160 20.29 -12.30 11.94
N ARG A 161 20.13 -12.17 10.63
CA ARG A 161 20.67 -11.09 9.79
C ARG A 161 20.25 -9.70 10.23
N THR A 162 19.07 -9.54 10.83
CA THR A 162 18.56 -8.23 11.26
C THR A 162 19.32 -7.73 12.50
N GLY A 163 19.63 -8.61 13.44
CA GLY A 163 20.17 -8.21 14.74
C GLY A 163 19.18 -7.39 15.57
N PRO A 164 19.61 -6.77 16.69
CA PRO A 164 18.74 -5.92 17.50
C PRO A 164 18.28 -4.69 16.71
N ILE A 165 17.00 -4.32 16.86
CA ILE A 165 16.42 -3.15 16.21
C ILE A 165 16.39 -2.00 17.22
N ASP A 166 17.01 -0.87 16.86
CA ASP A 166 17.03 0.33 17.68
C ASP A 166 15.76 1.17 17.50
N LYS A 167 15.30 1.31 16.25
CA LYS A 167 14.14 2.16 15.89
C LYS A 167 13.36 1.61 14.71
N MET A 168 12.08 1.93 14.66
CA MET A 168 11.19 1.56 13.57
C MET A 168 10.39 2.77 13.09
N PHE A 169 10.39 2.99 11.78
CA PHE A 169 9.65 4.06 11.10
C PHE A 169 8.56 3.44 10.22
N ILE A 170 7.31 3.68 10.61
CA ILE A 170 6.12 3.11 9.97
C ILE A 170 5.28 4.24 9.39
N GLY A 171 4.79 4.06 8.16
CA GLY A 171 3.77 4.92 7.59
C GLY A 171 2.38 4.55 8.13
N GLY A 172 1.61 5.55 8.54
CA GLY A 172 0.18 5.38 8.78
C GLY A 172 -0.60 5.63 7.48
N ASP A 173 -1.41 4.65 7.06
CA ASP A 173 -2.46 4.90 6.07
C ASP A 173 -3.67 5.47 6.85
N GLY A 174 -3.99 6.74 6.61
CA GLY A 174 -5.21 7.38 7.13
C GLY A 174 -6.43 7.08 6.28
#